data_AF-A0A7V8J5G5-F1
#
_entry.id   AF-A0A7V8J5G5-F1
#
_cell.length_a   1.000
_cell.length_b   1.000
_cell.length_c   1.000
_cell.angle_alpha   90.00
_cell.angle_beta   90.00
_cell.angle_gamma   90.00
#
_symmetry.space_group_name_H-M   'P 1'
#
loop_
_entity.id
_entity.type
_entity.pdbx_description
1 polymer ?
#
loop_
_entity_poly.entity_id
_entity_poly.type
_entity_poly.pdbx_seq_one_letter_code
_entity_poly.pdbx_strand_id
1 'polypeptide(L)' 'MASQMDFDQAAARLLGSEKYTNLRDSGFSRPDFCREISQDAFIGELMSYPGRPVDLALIQAVATRLWKGDGVTGLTP' A
#
# COMPACT_ATOMS: atom_id res chain seq x y z
N MET A 1 -10.08 -2.14 12.64
CA MET A 1 -8.96 -1.36 12.03
C MET A 1 -8.03 -2.37 11.42
N ALA A 2 -7.42 -2.05 10.28
CA ALA A 2 -6.39 -2.92 9.69
C ALA A 2 -5.09 -2.81 10.49
N SER A 3 -4.31 -3.88 10.51
CA SER A 3 -2.99 -3.91 11.13
C SER A 3 -1.90 -3.45 10.15
N GLN A 4 -0.72 -3.15 10.69
CA GLN A 4 0.48 -2.93 9.90
C GLN A 4 0.79 -4.11 8.98
N MET A 5 0.59 -5.34 9.48
CA MET A 5 0.79 -6.56 8.71
C MET A 5 -0.19 -6.67 7.53
N ASP A 6 -1.45 -6.28 7.71
CA ASP A 6 -2.45 -6.30 6.62
C ASP A 6 -2.04 -5.34 5.50
N PHE A 7 -1.54 -4.15 5.86
CA PHE A 7 -1.02 -3.18 4.89
C PHE A 7 0.19 -3.74 4.13
N ASP A 8 1.15 -4.30 4.86
CA ASP A 8 2.39 -4.80 4.27
C ASP A 8 2.12 -5.98 3.31
N GLN A 9 1.18 -6.87 3.67
CA GLN A 9 0.71 -7.93 2.79
C GLN A 9 -0.05 -7.40 1.56
N ALA A 10 -0.92 -6.40 1.73
CA ALA A 10 -1.62 -5.78 0.62
C ALA A 10 -0.66 -5.10 -0.35
N ALA A 11 0.31 -4.35 0.15
CA ALA A 11 1.36 -3.72 -0.66
C ALA A 11 2.19 -4.76 -1.40
N ALA A 12 2.58 -5.86 -0.73
CA ALA A 12 3.32 -6.96 -1.36
C ALA A 12 2.53 -7.65 -2.48
N ARG A 13 1.22 -7.85 -2.31
CA ARG A 13 0.36 -8.44 -3.35
C ARG A 13 0.14 -7.49 -4.53
N LEU A 14 -0.04 -6.20 -4.27
CA LEU A 14 -0.29 -5.18 -5.30
C LEU A 14 0.93 -4.90 -6.18
N LEU A 15 2.12 -4.76 -5.57
CA LEU A 15 3.36 -4.45 -6.27
C LEU A 15 4.08 -5.70 -6.79
N GLY A 16 3.74 -6.87 -6.26
CA GLY A 16 4.54 -8.08 -6.42
C GLY A 16 5.66 -8.17 -5.38
N SER A 17 5.97 -9.39 -4.94
CA SER A 17 6.88 -9.65 -3.82
C SER A 17 8.31 -9.14 -4.05
N GLU A 18 8.80 -9.17 -5.29
CA GLU A 18 10.14 -8.69 -5.64
C GLU A 18 10.23 -7.16 -5.52
N LYS A 19 9.34 -6.43 -6.20
CA LYS A 19 9.28 -4.97 -6.13
C LYS A 19 9.07 -4.49 -4.69
N TYR A 20 8.13 -5.11 -3.97
CA TYR A 20 7.89 -4.77 -2.56
C TYR A 20 9.14 -4.95 -1.69
N THR A 21 9.82 -6.08 -1.80
CA THR A 21 11.05 -6.36 -1.02
C THR A 21 12.13 -5.32 -1.32
N ASN A 22 12.38 -5.04 -2.60
CA ASN A 22 13.39 -4.06 -3.02
C ASN A 22 13.11 -2.65 -2.47
N LEU A 23 11.85 -2.20 -2.54
CA LEU A 23 11.44 -0.90 -2.00
C LEU A 23 11.54 -0.85 -0.47
N ARG A 24 11.10 -1.91 0.21
CA ARG A 24 11.19 -2.02 1.67
C ARG A 24 12.64 -1.97 2.14
N ASP A 25 13.52 -2.72 1.49
CA ASP A 25 14.95 -2.79 1.84
C ASP A 25 15.66 -1.47 1.48
N SER A 26 15.11 -0.68 0.56
CA SER A 26 15.51 0.71 0.27
C SER A 26 14.99 1.73 1.29
N GLY A 27 14.25 1.29 2.32
CA GLY A 27 13.77 2.13 3.41
C GLY A 27 12.43 2.82 3.16
N PHE A 28 11.60 2.33 2.22
CA PHE A 28 10.29 2.91 1.97
C PHE A 28 9.39 2.89 3.22
N SER A 29 8.79 4.03 3.52
CA SER A 29 7.76 4.14 4.54
C SER A 29 6.37 3.82 3.95
N ARG A 30 5.36 3.61 4.81
CA ARG A 30 3.97 3.41 4.35
C ARG A 30 3.44 4.54 3.45
N PRO A 31 3.67 5.83 3.75
CA PRO A 31 3.38 6.92 2.82
C PRO A 31 4.03 6.76 1.44
N ASP A 32 5.26 6.26 1.38
CA ASP A 32 5.97 6.03 0.11
C ASP A 32 5.35 4.87 -0.67
N PHE A 33 4.99 3.78 0.01
CA PHE A 33 4.23 2.68 -0.60
C PHE A 33 2.87 3.14 -1.13
N CYS A 34 2.14 3.98 -0.39
CA CYS A 34 0.89 4.56 -0.89
C CYS A 34 1.11 5.37 -2.18
N ARG A 35 2.21 6.12 -2.26
CA ARG A 35 2.56 6.90 -3.45
C ARG A 35 2.91 5.99 -4.63
N GLU A 36 3.76 5.00 -4.42
CA GLU A 36 4.18 4.03 -5.44
C GLU A 36 2.98 3.28 -6.01
N ILE A 37 2.13 2.72 -5.14
CA ILE A 37 0.93 1.98 -5.54
C ILE A 37 -0.03 2.89 -6.32
N SER A 38 -0.14 4.17 -5.95
CA SER A 38 -0.98 5.13 -6.67
C SER A 38 -0.45 5.41 -8.08
N GLN A 39 0.87 5.50 -8.25
CA GLN A 39 1.51 5.69 -9.56
C GLN A 39 1.31 4.45 -10.44
N ASP A 40 1.61 3.26 -9.93
CA ASP A 40 1.41 2.00 -10.65
C ASP A 40 -0.06 1.75 -11.00
N ALA A 41 -0.99 2.08 -10.09
CA ALA A 41 -2.43 1.98 -10.34
C ALA A 41 -2.86 2.86 -11.52
N PHE A 42 -2.33 4.08 -11.58
CA PHE A 42 -2.66 5.06 -12.61
C PHE A 42 -2.19 4.60 -14.00
N ILE A 43 -1.04 3.95 -14.08
CA ILE A 43 -0.48 3.45 -15.36
C ILE A 43 -0.87 2.00 -15.66
N GLY A 44 -1.60 1.33 -14.78
CA GLY A 44 -2.09 -0.04 -14.99
C GLY A 44 -1.06 -1.16 -14.73
N GLU A 45 0.01 -0.87 -13.98
CA GLU A 45 1.14 -1.77 -13.71
C GLU A 45 0.96 -2.61 -12.42
N LEU A 46 -0.15 -2.45 -11.70
CA LEU A 46 -0.41 -3.27 -10.50
C LEU A 46 -0.72 -4.72 -10.86
N MET A 47 -0.23 -5.63 -10.02
CA MET A 47 -0.52 -7.06 -10.10
C MET A 47 -2.04 -7.32 -10.11
N SER A 48 -2.46 -8.21 -11.01
CA SER A 48 -3.86 -8.63 -11.12
C SER A 48 -4.10 -9.94 -10.37
N TYR A 49 -5.01 -9.92 -9.41
CA TYR A 49 -5.43 -11.10 -8.63
C TYR A 49 -6.83 -10.85 -8.04
N PRO A 50 -7.57 -11.91 -7.66
CA PRO A 50 -8.96 -11.78 -7.19
C PRO A 50 -9.17 -10.82 -6.00
N GLY A 51 -8.17 -10.71 -5.11
CA GLY A 51 -8.21 -9.85 -3.93
C GLY A 51 -7.84 -8.38 -4.17
N ARG A 52 -7.44 -8.00 -5.40
CA ARG A 52 -6.92 -6.66 -5.70
C ARG A 52 -7.84 -5.51 -5.26
N PRO A 53 -9.18 -5.57 -5.46
CA PRO A 53 -10.06 -4.48 -5.03
C PRO A 53 -10.04 -4.24 -3.51
N VAL A 54 -9.92 -5.30 -2.71
CA VAL A 54 -9.89 -5.22 -1.23
C VAL A 54 -8.59 -4.58 -0.77
N ASP A 55 -7.46 -5.03 -1.32
CA ASP A 55 -6.15 -4.47 -0.98
C ASP A 55 -6.04 -3.01 -1.42
N LEU A 56 -6.55 -2.65 -2.61
CA LEU A 56 -6.63 -1.26 -3.05
C LEU A 56 -7.47 -0.39 -2.11
N ALA A 57 -8.64 -0.88 -1.68
CA ALA A 57 -9.48 -0.14 -0.73
C ALA A 57 -8.76 0.10 0.61
N LEU A 58 -8.00 -0.88 1.09
CA LEU A 58 -7.16 -0.73 2.28
C LEU A 58 -6.09 0.36 2.09
N ILE A 59 -5.29 0.27 1.01
CA ILE A 59 -4.23 1.25 0.73
C ILE A 59 -4.82 2.65 0.53
N GLN A 60 -5.96 2.78 -0.14
CA GLN A 60 -6.67 4.05 -0.32
C GLN A 60 -7.14 4.65 1.01
N ALA A 61 -7.65 3.83 1.93
CA ALA A 61 -8.06 4.30 3.25
C ALA A 61 -6.87 4.83 4.06
N VAL A 62 -5.73 4.14 4.02
CA VAL A 62 -4.49 4.59 4.67
C VAL A 62 -3.96 5.87 4.02
N ALA A 63 -3.89 5.92 2.69
CA ALA A 63 -3.43 7.09 1.94
C ALA A 63 -4.31 8.33 2.22
N THR A 64 -5.63 8.14 2.31
CA THR A 64 -6.58 9.21 2.64
C THR A 64 -6.28 9.81 4.02
N ARG A 65 -6.02 8.98 5.03
CA ARG A 65 -5.66 9.47 6.38
C ARG A 65 -4.31 10.19 6.40
N LEU A 66 -3.32 9.63 5.70
CA LEU A 66 -1.98 10.21 5.61
C LEU A 66 -1.96 11.58 4.91
N TRP A 67 -2.70 11.73 3.81
CA TRP A 67 -2.59 12.92 2.94
C TRP A 67 -3.71 13.94 3.12
N LYS A 68 -4.88 13.52 3.63
CA LYS A 68 -6.05 14.38 3.84
C LYS A 68 -6.55 14.38 5.28
N GLY A 69 -6.08 13.46 6.12
CA GLY A 69 -6.43 13.36 7.52
C GLY A 69 -5.41 14.00 8.44
N ASP A 70 -5.27 13.41 9.62
CA ASP A 70 -4.37 13.81 10.71
C ASP A 70 -2.90 13.41 10.48
N GLY A 71 -2.58 12.80 9.33
CA GLY A 71 -1.22 12.41 8.98
C GLY A 71 -0.77 11.07 9.58
N VAL A 72 -1.67 10.31 10.24
CA VAL A 72 -1.37 8.96 10.71
C VAL A 72 -1.97 7.89 9.80
N THR A 73 -1.39 6.69 9.83
CA THR A 73 -1.90 5.55 9.04
C THR A 73 -3.24 5.02 9.58
N GLY A 74 -3.48 5.20 10.88
CA GLY A 74 -4.61 4.58 11.60
C GLY A 74 -4.60 3.05 11.54
N LEU A 75 -3.40 2.47 11.37
CA LEU A 75 -3.14 1.03 11.45
C LEU A 75 -2.77 0.68 12.90
N THR A 76 -3.28 -0.45 13.39
CA THR A 76 -2.77 -1.03 14.64
C THR A 76 -1.43 -1.70 14.40
N PRO A 77 -0.57 -1.85 15.42
CA PRO A 77 0.61 -2.71 15.33
C PRO A 77 0.27 -4.09 14.77
#